data_AF-A0A3D9FEW9-F1
#
_entry.id   AF-A0A3D9FEW9-F1
#
_cell.length_a   1.000
_cell.length_b   1.000
_cell.length_c   1.000
_cell.angle_alpha   90.00
_cell.angle_beta   90.00
_cell.angle_gamma   90.00
#
_symmetry.space_group_name_H-M   'P 1'
#
loop_
_entity.id
_entity.type
_entity.pdbx_description
1 polymer ?
#
loop_
_entity_poly.entity_id
_entity_poly.type
_entity_poly.pdbx_seq_one_letter_code
_entity_poly.pdbx_strand_id
1 'polypeptide(L)'
;MRGLRTALYIGAIAALTAGCSVSVEEGETVEEAADAGESGEAGDSLAAQLEQGIVDDYASRDMEVVDVTFAPEADGITYSGTAVVVEPNSGEEIEVACLAEPSEDGQYSFNCEQ
;
A
#
# COMPACT_ATOMS: atom_id res chain seq x y z
N MET A 1 26.89 13.25 -32.07
CA MET A 1 25.62 13.03 -32.78
C MET A 1 24.54 12.90 -31.71
N ARG A 2 23.59 13.85 -31.68
CA ARG A 2 22.55 13.96 -30.65
C ARG A 2 21.29 13.25 -31.16
N GLY A 3 20.93 12.13 -30.54
CA GLY A 3 19.73 11.34 -30.82
C GLY A 3 18.56 11.75 -29.93
N LEU A 4 17.36 11.57 -30.44
CA LEU A 4 16.11 12.28 -30.15
C LEU A 4 15.60 12.21 -28.69
N ARG A 5 15.08 13.36 -28.26
CA ARG A 5 14.11 13.49 -27.16
C ARG A 5 12.74 13.04 -27.68
N THR A 6 12.18 11.97 -27.12
CA THR A 6 10.76 11.64 -27.30
C THR A 6 10.02 12.08 -26.04
N ALA A 7 9.48 13.30 -26.09
CA ALA A 7 8.46 13.75 -25.17
C ALA A 7 7.10 13.32 -25.74
N LEU A 8 6.35 12.51 -25.01
CA LEU A 8 4.91 12.34 -25.24
C LEU A 8 4.18 12.85 -24.00
N TYR A 9 3.32 13.84 -24.22
CA TYR A 9 2.53 14.56 -23.24
C TYR A 9 1.06 14.33 -23.62
N ILE A 10 0.34 13.47 -22.90
CA ILE A 10 -1.11 13.25 -22.99
C ILE A 10 -1.51 12.63 -21.63
N GLY A 11 -2.40 13.15 -20.79
CA GLY A 11 -3.19 14.35 -20.76
C GLY A 11 -3.77 14.46 -19.35
N ALA A 12 -3.92 15.68 -18.84
CA ALA A 12 -4.60 15.93 -17.58
C ALA A 12 -6.10 15.62 -17.74
N ILE A 13 -6.64 14.74 -16.89
CA ILE A 13 -8.08 14.65 -16.67
C ILE A 13 -8.34 15.23 -15.28
N ALA A 14 -8.69 16.52 -15.27
CA ALA A 14 -9.39 17.11 -14.14
C ALA A 14 -10.88 16.78 -14.29
N ALA A 15 -11.46 16.13 -13.30
CA ALA A 15 -12.90 16.15 -13.07
C ALA A 15 -13.14 16.41 -11.57
N LEU A 16 -13.11 17.69 -11.19
CA LEU A 16 -13.87 18.18 -10.05
C LEU A 16 -15.36 18.16 -10.44
N THR A 17 -16.12 17.24 -9.88
CA THR A 17 -17.58 17.36 -9.71
C THR A 17 -17.87 16.85 -8.30
N ALA A 18 -17.98 17.76 -7.33
CA ALA A 18 -19.24 18.39 -6.92
C ALA A 18 -20.14 17.38 -6.18
N GLY A 19 -20.31 17.63 -4.88
CA GLY A 19 -21.16 16.83 -4.02
C GLY A 19 -22.60 16.74 -4.53
N CYS A 20 -23.13 15.52 -4.47
CA CYS A 20 -24.55 15.26 -4.46
C CYS A 20 -24.89 14.56 -3.15
N SER A 21 -25.74 15.21 -2.36
CA SER A 21 -26.43 14.63 -1.21
C SER A 21 -27.22 13.41 -1.67
N VAL A 22 -26.89 12.21 -1.20
CA VAL A 22 -27.74 11.03 -1.39
C VAL A 22 -28.82 11.06 -0.31
N SER A 23 -30.04 11.40 -0.74
CA SER A 23 -31.27 11.12 -0.01
C SER A 23 -31.60 9.64 -0.17
N VAL A 24 -31.80 8.95 0.95
CA VAL A 24 -32.27 7.56 1.03
C VAL A 24 -33.75 7.52 0.66
N GLU A 25 -34.07 6.80 -0.42
CA GLU A 25 -35.41 6.25 -0.69
C GLU A 25 -35.30 4.71 -0.74
N GLU A 26 -36.38 4.07 -0.36
CA GLU A 26 -36.45 2.68 0.11
C GLU A 26 -36.00 1.62 -0.91
N GLY A 27 -35.00 0.83 -0.51
CA GLY A 27 -34.88 -0.61 -0.77
C GLY A 27 -35.07 -1.11 -2.20
N GLU A 28 -33.98 -1.19 -2.96
CA GLU A 28 -33.73 -2.30 -3.88
C GLU A 28 -32.21 -2.46 -4.06
N THR A 29 -31.77 -3.71 -4.17
CA THR A 29 -30.38 -4.16 -4.08
C THR A 29 -29.46 -3.54 -5.12
N VAL A 30 -28.35 -2.93 -4.67
CA VAL A 30 -27.25 -2.54 -5.55
C VAL A 30 -26.46 -3.79 -5.92
N GLU A 31 -26.84 -4.39 -7.05
CA GLU A 31 -25.98 -5.27 -7.84
C GLU A 31 -25.51 -4.50 -9.08
N GLU A 32 -24.45 -3.70 -8.95
CA GLU A 32 -23.66 -3.15 -10.08
C GLU A 32 -22.40 -2.50 -9.48
N ALA A 33 -21.15 -2.78 -9.85
CA ALA A 33 -20.55 -3.77 -10.72
C ALA A 33 -19.17 -4.09 -10.15
N ALA A 34 -18.75 -5.34 -10.23
CA ALA A 34 -17.35 -5.73 -10.14
C ALA A 34 -16.58 -5.08 -11.30
N ASP A 35 -15.51 -4.32 -11.02
CA ASP A 35 -14.22 -4.43 -11.73
C ASP A 35 -13.18 -3.48 -11.10
N ALA A 36 -12.51 -3.95 -10.06
CA ALA A 36 -11.06 -3.78 -9.99
C ALA A 36 -10.52 -5.22 -9.98
N GLY A 37 -10.54 -5.83 -11.17
CA GLY A 37 -9.81 -7.05 -11.38
C GLY A 37 -8.32 -6.75 -11.22
N GLU A 38 -7.70 -7.37 -10.23
CA GLU A 38 -6.35 -7.89 -10.38
C GLU A 38 -6.37 -9.35 -9.87
N SER A 39 -7.18 -10.17 -10.53
CA SER A 39 -6.92 -11.62 -10.58
C SER A 39 -5.72 -11.83 -11.50
N GLY A 40 -4.52 -11.63 -10.96
CA GLY A 40 -3.30 -11.70 -11.75
C GLY A 40 -2.02 -12.00 -10.97
N GLU A 41 -1.90 -11.70 -9.68
CA GLU A 41 -0.58 -11.64 -9.01
C GLU A 41 -0.70 -11.80 -7.48
N ALA A 42 -1.42 -12.82 -7.00
CA ALA A 42 -1.83 -12.93 -5.58
C ALA A 42 -0.67 -12.87 -4.54
N GLY A 43 0.58 -13.13 -4.93
CA GLY A 43 1.76 -12.93 -4.08
C GLY A 43 2.27 -11.48 -4.03
N ASP A 44 2.22 -10.77 -5.15
CA ASP A 44 2.65 -9.37 -5.28
C ASP A 44 1.63 -8.41 -4.65
N SER A 45 0.33 -8.69 -4.85
CA SER A 45 -0.73 -7.87 -4.25
C SER A 45 -0.78 -8.00 -2.72
N LEU A 46 -0.36 -9.13 -2.15
CA LEU A 46 -0.30 -9.27 -0.69
C LEU A 46 0.93 -8.55 -0.12
N ALA A 47 2.11 -8.71 -0.74
CA ALA A 47 3.30 -7.97 -0.33
C ALA A 47 3.05 -6.45 -0.35
N ALA A 48 2.43 -5.92 -1.41
CA ALA A 48 2.05 -4.50 -1.50
C ALA A 48 1.06 -4.06 -0.41
N GLN A 49 0.12 -4.93 0.00
CA GLN A 49 -0.78 -4.65 1.12
C GLN A 49 -0.05 -4.63 2.47
N LEU A 50 0.92 -5.52 2.66
CA LEU A 50 1.76 -5.57 3.85
C LEU A 50 2.65 -4.32 3.95
N GLU A 51 3.28 -3.94 2.84
CA GLU A 51 4.07 -2.71 2.69
C GLU A 51 3.25 -1.47 3.02
N GLN A 52 2.04 -1.36 2.47
CA GLN A 52 1.13 -0.25 2.77
C GLN A 52 0.73 -0.25 4.27
N GLY A 53 0.49 -1.42 4.87
CA GLY A 53 0.20 -1.53 6.30
C GLY A 53 1.33 -1.01 7.20
N ILE A 54 2.59 -1.25 6.83
CA ILE A 54 3.75 -0.66 7.50
C ILE A 54 3.80 0.85 7.33
N VAL A 55 3.56 1.36 6.12
CA VAL A 55 3.50 2.81 5.86
C VAL A 55 2.44 3.48 6.74
N ASP A 56 1.24 2.89 6.83
CA ASP A 56 0.15 3.41 7.66
C ASP A 56 0.47 3.34 9.17
N ASP A 57 1.11 2.26 9.66
CA ASP A 57 1.52 2.14 11.08
C ASP A 57 2.53 3.23 11.47
N TYR A 58 3.59 3.41 10.68
CA TYR A 58 4.61 4.42 10.96
C TYR A 58 4.08 5.84 10.77
N ALA A 59 3.21 6.08 9.77
CA ALA A 59 2.54 7.36 9.61
C ALA A 59 1.66 7.73 10.82
N SER A 60 1.00 6.75 11.46
CA SER A 60 0.22 6.97 12.68
C SER A 60 1.07 7.40 13.88
N ARG A 61 2.38 7.20 13.80
CA ARG A 61 3.39 7.53 14.83
C ARG A 61 4.17 8.79 14.48
N ASP A 62 3.70 9.58 13.51
CA ASP A 62 4.38 10.76 12.96
C ASP A 62 5.77 10.43 12.36
N MET A 63 5.96 9.22 11.84
CA MET A 63 7.18 8.79 11.17
C MET A 63 6.95 8.69 9.66
N GLU A 64 7.96 9.04 8.85
CA GLU A 64 7.91 8.90 7.40
C GLU A 64 8.55 7.56 6.99
N VAL A 65 7.95 6.84 6.06
CA VAL A 65 8.55 5.63 5.46
C VAL A 65 9.06 5.98 4.06
N VAL A 66 10.35 5.80 3.84
CA VAL A 66 11.04 6.12 2.57
C VAL A 66 10.98 4.93 1.62
N ASP A 67 11.19 3.74 2.17
CA ASP A 67 11.24 2.49 1.42
C ASP A 67 10.72 1.37 2.30
N VAL A 68 10.02 0.41 1.70
CA VAL A 68 9.59 -0.82 2.37
C VAL A 68 9.58 -1.92 1.34
N THR A 69 10.12 -3.07 1.69
CA THR A 69 10.17 -4.24 0.82
C THR A 69 9.84 -5.48 1.63
N PHE A 70 8.87 -6.27 1.19
CA PHE A 70 8.59 -7.60 1.75
C PHE A 70 8.79 -8.72 0.73
N ALA A 71 9.23 -9.88 1.22
CA ALA A 71 9.30 -11.10 0.46
C ALA A 71 8.67 -12.27 1.25
N PRO A 72 8.04 -13.23 0.56
CA PRO A 72 7.54 -14.43 1.23
C PRO A 72 8.70 -15.30 1.74
N GLU A 73 8.55 -15.81 2.94
CA GLU A 73 9.47 -16.77 3.57
C GLU A 73 9.32 -18.18 2.95
N ALA A 74 10.22 -19.10 3.33
CA ALA A 74 10.21 -20.48 2.86
C ALA A 74 8.90 -21.23 3.20
N ASP A 75 8.22 -20.84 4.28
CA ASP A 75 6.94 -21.41 4.72
C ASP A 75 5.75 -20.97 3.86
N GLY A 76 5.92 -19.95 3.00
CA GLY A 76 4.93 -19.48 2.03
C GLY A 76 3.71 -18.75 2.61
N ILE A 77 3.65 -18.60 3.93
CA ILE A 77 2.58 -17.90 4.65
C ILE A 77 3.09 -16.71 5.47
N THR A 78 4.38 -16.70 5.79
CA THR A 78 5.05 -15.60 6.50
C THR A 78 5.78 -14.72 5.49
N TYR A 79 5.87 -13.43 5.77
CA TYR A 79 6.63 -12.49 4.96
C TYR A 79 7.66 -11.79 5.82
N SER A 80 8.89 -11.69 5.32
CA SER A 80 9.98 -10.95 5.96
C SER A 80 10.42 -9.81 5.06
N GLY A 81 10.83 -8.70 5.66
CA GLY A 81 11.11 -7.48 4.93
C GLY A 81 11.94 -6.48 5.72
N THR A 82 12.25 -5.37 5.07
CA THR A 82 12.92 -4.22 5.68
C THR A 82 12.14 -2.97 5.35
N ALA A 83 12.05 -2.05 6.31
CA ALA A 83 11.51 -0.71 6.10
C ALA A 83 12.56 0.33 6.46
N VAL A 84 12.71 1.36 5.63
CA VAL A 84 13.55 2.53 5.92
C VAL A 84 12.62 3.64 6.37
N VAL A 85 12.77 4.05 7.63
CA VAL A 85 11.92 5.06 8.27
C VAL A 85 12.73 6.28 8.67
N VAL A 86 12.16 7.47 8.54
CA VAL A 86 12.77 8.72 8.99
C VAL A 86 12.29 9.03 10.39
N GLU A 87 13.23 9.14 11.33
CA GLU A 87 12.91 9.60 12.68
C GLU A 87 12.47 11.08 12.69
N PRO A 88 11.34 11.42 13.30
CA PRO A 88 10.81 12.79 13.26
C PRO A 88 11.66 13.80 14.03
N ASN A 89 12.46 13.34 15.00
CA ASN A 89 13.26 14.22 15.86
C ASN A 89 14.64 14.51 15.28
N SER A 90 15.29 13.50 14.70
CA SER A 90 16.66 13.59 14.17
C SER A 90 16.69 13.83 12.66
N GLY A 91 15.64 13.43 11.93
CA GLY A 91 15.66 13.35 10.47
C GLY A 91 16.57 12.23 9.95
N GLU A 92 16.98 11.30 10.82
CA GLU A 92 17.85 10.18 10.46
C GLU A 92 17.02 9.05 9.85
N GLU A 93 17.53 8.47 8.77
CA GLU A 93 16.96 7.28 8.13
C GLU A 93 17.46 6.03 8.87
N ILE A 94 16.51 5.25 9.39
CA ILE A 94 16.79 4.00 10.11
C ILE A 94 16.15 2.85 9.34
N GLU A 95 16.96 1.83 9.06
CA GLU A 95 16.48 0.56 8.51
C GLU A 95 16.02 -0.35 9.65
N VAL A 96 14.79 -0.83 9.58
CA VAL A 96 14.18 -1.75 10.54
C VAL A 96 13.81 -3.05 9.85
N ALA A 97 14.05 -4.18 10.52
CA ALA A 97 13.67 -5.50 10.02
C ALA A 97 12.24 -5.78 10.46
N CYS A 98 11.35 -6.13 9.52
CA CYS A 98 9.95 -6.40 9.78
C CYS A 98 9.58 -7.84 9.43
N LEU A 99 8.78 -8.46 10.29
CA LEU A 99 8.17 -9.76 10.09
C LEU A 99 6.65 -9.61 10.09
N ALA A 100 5.99 -10.15 9.06
CA ALA A 100 4.54 -10.20 8.97
C ALA A 100 4.07 -11.65 9.07
N GLU A 101 3.35 -11.95 10.15
CA GLU A 101 2.86 -13.30 10.46
C GLU A 101 1.33 -13.36 10.40
N PRO A 102 0.74 -14.42 9.83
CA PRO A 102 -0.71 -14.58 9.84
C PRO A 102 -1.21 -14.81 11.27
N SER A 103 -2.23 -14.05 11.65
CA SER A 103 -2.90 -14.11 12.95
C SER A 103 -4.13 -15.02 12.90
N GLU A 104 -4.59 -15.48 14.06
CA GLU A 104 -5.76 -16.36 14.18
C GLU A 104 -7.05 -15.71 13.63
N ASP A 105 -7.13 -14.38 13.64
CA ASP A 105 -8.25 -13.59 13.09
C ASP A 105 -8.19 -13.44 11.55
N GLY A 106 -7.21 -14.06 10.87
CA GLY A 106 -7.04 -13.96 9.42
C GLY A 106 -6.43 -12.64 8.94
N GLN A 107 -5.86 -11.84 9.84
CA GLN A 107 -5.08 -10.64 9.55
C GLN A 107 -3.57 -10.94 9.65
N TYR A 108 -2.71 -9.99 9.28
CA TYR A 108 -1.26 -10.09 9.51
C TYR A 108 -0.87 -9.25 10.73
N SER A 109 -0.06 -9.82 11.61
CA SER A 109 0.58 -9.12 12.71
C SER A 109 1.98 -8.72 12.27
N PHE A 110 2.32 -7.45 12.45
CA PHE A 110 3.63 -6.91 12.09
C PHE A 110 4.52 -6.81 13.33
N ASN A 111 5.74 -7.31 13.22
CA ASN A 111 6.77 -7.17 14.24
C ASN A 111 8.01 -6.56 13.60
N CYS A 112 8.24 -5.27 13.84
CA CYS A 112 9.41 -4.55 13.32
C CYS A 112 10.41 -4.28 14.45
N GLU A 113 11.63 -4.81 14.31
CA GLU A 113 12.73 -4.68 15.26
C GLU A 113 13.84 -3.79 14.68
N GLN A 114 14.43 -2.95 15.56
CA GLN A 114 15.63 -2.13 15.29
C GLN A 114 16.89 -2.81 15.82
#